data_AF-A0A954LCV8-F1
#
_entry.id   AF-A0A954LCV8-F1
#
_cell.length_a   1.000
_cell.length_b   1.000
_cell.length_c   1.000
_cell.angle_alpha   90.00
_cell.angle_beta   90.00
_cell.angle_gamma   90.00
#
_symmetry.space_group_name_H-M   'P 1'
#
loop_
_entity.id
_entity.type
_entity.pdbx_description
1 polymer ?
#
loop_
_entity_poly.entity_id
_entity_poly.type
_entity_poly.pdbx_seq_one_letter_code
_entity_poly.pdbx_strand_id
1 'polypeptide(L)'
;MNAEHLSEADVGRLFPDEEIAEAAGVLSMIHQTPEARMRYDARLKFQRDEESRLRRAKQEGLAEGIERGIEQGIERGIERGIEQGIERGHLCGRISVLQQLLGLPESTVEQFSELTVLQLRELECTLQQQLRDQQAS
;
A
#
# COMPACT_ATOMS: atom_id res chain seq x y z
N MET A 1 -49.77 -32.92 -8.29
CA MET A 1 -49.19 -33.37 -7.01
C MET A 1 -48.93 -32.12 -6.19
N ASN A 2 -49.48 -32.04 -4.98
CA ASN A 2 -49.30 -30.86 -4.11
C ASN A 2 -47.95 -30.98 -3.42
N ALA A 3 -47.10 -29.96 -3.56
CA ALA A 3 -45.74 -29.92 -3.03
C ALA A 3 -45.66 -29.84 -1.48
N GLU A 4 -46.80 -29.61 -0.81
CA GLU A 4 -46.87 -29.31 0.62
C GLU A 4 -46.71 -30.53 1.55
N HIS A 5 -46.67 -31.75 1.00
CA HIS A 5 -46.61 -33.01 1.78
C HIS A 5 -45.54 -33.99 1.29
N LEU A 6 -44.51 -33.53 0.57
CA LEU A 6 -43.38 -34.41 0.26
C LEU A 6 -42.58 -34.69 1.53
N SER A 7 -42.43 -35.98 1.87
CA SER A 7 -41.55 -36.42 2.93
C SER A 7 -40.08 -36.42 2.48
N GLU A 8 -39.13 -36.46 3.41
CA GLU A 8 -37.69 -36.59 3.12
C GLU A 8 -37.40 -37.77 2.17
N ALA A 9 -38.12 -38.89 2.36
CA ALA A 9 -38.03 -40.07 1.50
C ALA A 9 -38.56 -39.83 0.07
N ASP A 10 -39.53 -38.92 -0.10
CA ASP A 10 -40.05 -38.54 -1.42
C ASP A 10 -39.09 -37.58 -2.14
N VAL A 11 -38.46 -36.66 -1.39
CA VAL A 11 -37.45 -35.74 -1.93
C VAL A 11 -36.22 -36.51 -2.38
N GLY A 12 -35.71 -37.47 -1.58
CA GLY A 12 -34.58 -38.32 -1.97
C GLY A 12 -34.88 -39.26 -3.13
N ARG A 13 -36.15 -39.60 -3.38
CA ARG A 13 -36.57 -40.36 -4.58
C ARG A 13 -36.66 -39.50 -5.84
N LEU A 14 -37.05 -38.24 -5.71
CA LEU A 14 -37.20 -37.31 -6.83
C LEU A 14 -35.88 -36.62 -7.21
N PHE A 15 -34.99 -36.43 -6.23
CA PHE A 15 -33.70 -35.80 -6.36
C PHE A 15 -32.65 -36.68 -5.66
N PRO A 16 -32.07 -37.66 -6.39
CA PRO A 16 -31.10 -38.60 -5.84
C PRO A 16 -29.69 -38.01 -5.63
N ASP A 17 -29.50 -36.72 -5.91
CA ASP A 17 -28.24 -36.03 -5.59
C ASP A 17 -28.04 -35.98 -4.08
N GLU A 18 -26.87 -36.45 -3.64
CA GLU A 18 -26.50 -36.56 -2.22
C GLU A 18 -26.62 -35.22 -1.48
N GLU A 19 -26.23 -34.13 -2.14
CA GLU A 19 -26.35 -32.77 -1.61
C GLU A 19 -27.81 -32.32 -1.42
N ILE A 20 -28.72 -32.75 -2.29
CA ILE A 20 -30.14 -32.38 -2.23
C ILE A 20 -30.87 -33.18 -1.15
N ALA A 21 -30.53 -34.48 -1.02
CA ALA A 21 -31.05 -35.32 0.05
C ALA A 21 -30.58 -34.84 1.44
N GLU A 22 -29.31 -34.45 1.57
CA GLU A 22 -28.76 -33.89 2.81
C GLU A 22 -29.46 -32.57 3.19
N ALA A 23 -29.65 -31.66 2.22
CA ALA A 23 -30.37 -30.41 2.45
C ALA A 23 -31.83 -30.63 2.88
N ALA A 24 -32.52 -31.62 2.31
CA ALA A 24 -33.89 -31.99 2.67
C ALA A 24 -34.00 -32.53 4.11
N GLY A 25 -33.05 -33.36 4.53
CA GLY A 25 -32.97 -33.88 5.90
C GLY A 25 -32.70 -32.77 6.93
N VAL A 26 -31.79 -31.85 6.62
CA VAL A 26 -31.50 -30.68 7.47
C VAL A 26 -32.75 -29.78 7.60
N LEU A 27 -33.46 -29.52 6.50
CA LEU A 27 -34.71 -28.74 6.50
C LEU A 27 -35.80 -29.42 7.34
N SER A 28 -35.98 -30.74 7.17
CA SER A 28 -36.92 -31.54 7.96
C SER A 28 -36.61 -31.43 9.46
N MET A 29 -35.33 -31.57 9.84
CA MET A 29 -34.89 -31.47 11.23
C MET A 29 -35.12 -30.07 11.84
N ILE A 30 -34.89 -29.00 11.08
CA ILE A 30 -35.04 -27.60 11.54
C ILE A 30 -36.52 -27.20 11.66
N HIS A 31 -37.40 -27.73 10.80
CA HIS A 31 -38.83 -27.38 10.77
C HIS A 31 -39.71 -28.19 11.75
N GLN A 32 -39.18 -29.24 12.38
CA GLN A 32 -39.94 -30.10 13.30
C GLN A 32 -40.37 -29.40 14.60
N THR A 33 -39.60 -28.43 15.11
CA THR A 33 -39.99 -27.66 16.32
C THR A 33 -39.60 -26.17 16.21
N PRO A 34 -40.39 -25.26 16.80
CA PRO A 34 -40.03 -23.84 16.86
C PRO A 34 -38.65 -23.59 17.50
N GLU A 35 -38.29 -24.39 18.51
CA GLU A 35 -37.02 -24.27 19.22
C GLU A 35 -35.82 -24.68 18.35
N ALA A 36 -35.92 -25.77 17.58
CA ALA A 36 -34.87 -26.19 16.65
C ALA A 36 -34.61 -25.13 15.57
N ARG A 37 -35.69 -24.53 15.04
CA ARG A 37 -35.60 -23.40 14.10
C ARG A 37 -34.91 -22.19 14.70
N MET A 38 -35.31 -21.77 15.90
CA MET A 38 -34.69 -20.63 16.59
C MET A 38 -33.19 -20.86 16.85
N ARG A 39 -32.78 -22.07 17.26
CA ARG A 39 -31.36 -22.39 17.49
C ARG A 39 -30.55 -22.36 16.20
N TYR A 40 -31.11 -22.89 15.10
CA TYR A 40 -30.48 -22.84 13.79
C TYR A 40 -30.31 -21.40 13.29
N ASP A 41 -31.37 -20.59 13.37
CA ASP A 41 -31.35 -19.19 12.97
C ASP A 41 -30.36 -18.36 13.81
N ALA A 42 -30.31 -18.60 15.13
CA ALA A 42 -29.36 -17.96 16.02
C ALA A 42 -27.90 -18.31 15.68
N ARG A 43 -27.62 -19.58 15.36
CA ARG A 43 -26.28 -20.02 14.92
C ARG A 43 -25.89 -19.35 13.60
N LEU A 44 -26.80 -19.32 12.63
CA LEU A 44 -26.54 -18.71 11.33
C LEU A 44 -26.32 -17.20 11.44
N LYS A 45 -27.11 -16.52 12.30
CA LYS A 45 -26.91 -15.10 12.63
C LYS A 45 -25.52 -14.88 13.23
N PHE A 46 -25.12 -15.68 14.22
CA PHE A 46 -23.80 -15.56 14.83
C PHE A 46 -22.66 -15.73 13.80
N GLN A 47 -22.75 -16.75 12.93
CA GLN A 47 -21.75 -16.97 11.87
C GLN A 47 -21.66 -15.77 10.92
N ARG A 48 -22.79 -15.21 10.50
CA ARG A 48 -22.83 -14.03 9.63
C ARG A 48 -22.27 -12.77 10.30
N ASP A 49 -22.59 -12.59 11.58
CA ASP A 49 -22.07 -11.45 12.37
C ASP A 49 -20.54 -11.54 12.51
N GLU A 50 -20.01 -12.75 12.80
CA GLU A 50 -18.55 -12.98 12.87
C GLU A 50 -17.88 -12.81 11.51
N GLU A 51 -18.44 -13.35 10.43
CA GLU A 51 -17.90 -13.17 9.08
C GLU A 51 -17.88 -11.68 8.69
N SER A 52 -18.95 -10.95 8.99
CA SER A 52 -19.05 -9.51 8.75
C SER A 52 -18.01 -8.74 9.54
N ARG A 53 -17.79 -9.10 10.83
CA ARG A 53 -16.76 -8.49 11.67
C ARG A 53 -15.36 -8.74 11.09
N LEU A 54 -15.04 -9.97 10.72
CA LEU A 54 -13.74 -10.33 10.16
C LEU A 54 -13.48 -9.63 8.84
N ARG A 55 -14.50 -9.58 7.96
CA ARG A 55 -14.41 -8.87 6.68
C ARG A 55 -14.13 -7.39 6.89
N ARG A 56 -14.84 -6.76 7.82
CA ARG A 56 -14.66 -5.35 8.17
C ARG A 56 -13.25 -5.09 8.74
N ALA A 57 -12.81 -5.88 9.71
CA ALA A 57 -11.48 -5.76 10.29
C ALA A 57 -10.37 -5.92 9.24
N LYS A 58 -10.53 -6.84 8.27
CA LYS A 58 -9.59 -7.01 7.16
C LYS A 58 -9.59 -5.80 6.22
N GLN A 59 -10.76 -5.22 5.93
CA GLN A 59 -10.88 -4.03 5.09
C GLN A 59 -10.26 -2.81 5.77
N GLU A 60 -10.55 -2.59 7.05
CA GLU A 60 -9.99 -1.50 7.86
C GLU A 60 -8.46 -1.65 7.98
N GLY A 61 -7.97 -2.84 8.32
CA GLY A 61 -6.52 -3.09 8.40
C GLY A 61 -5.80 -2.91 7.07
N LEU A 62 -6.42 -3.29 5.95
CA LEU A 62 -5.85 -3.03 4.62
C LEU A 62 -5.84 -1.54 4.28
N ALA A 63 -6.95 -0.84 4.56
CA ALA A 63 -7.06 0.60 4.31
C ALA A 63 -6.02 1.38 5.14
N GLU A 64 -5.92 1.13 6.44
CA GLU A 64 -4.92 1.74 7.32
C GLU A 64 -3.50 1.40 6.88
N GLY A 65 -3.24 0.16 6.46
CA GLY A 65 -1.93 -0.27 5.98
C GLY A 65 -1.50 0.47 4.70
N ILE A 66 -2.44 0.65 3.75
CA ILE A 66 -2.19 1.41 2.53
C ILE A 66 -1.99 2.89 2.85
N GLU A 67 -2.85 3.49 3.66
CA GLU A 67 -2.78 4.90 4.05
C GLU A 67 -1.43 5.22 4.71
N ARG A 68 -1.05 4.46 5.75
CA ARG A 68 0.24 4.63 6.42
C ARG A 68 1.43 4.39 5.50
N GLY A 69 1.34 3.39 4.61
CA GLY A 69 2.39 3.09 3.65
C GLY A 69 2.62 4.24 2.65
N ILE A 70 1.55 4.82 2.14
CA ILE A 70 1.61 5.98 1.23
C ILE A 70 2.12 7.21 1.95
N GLU A 71 1.59 7.51 3.14
CA GLU A 71 1.99 8.68 3.94
C GLU A 71 3.50 8.63 4.26
N GLN A 72 3.99 7.51 4.80
CA GLN A 72 5.42 7.35 5.10
C GLN A 72 6.30 7.37 3.85
N GLY A 73 5.81 6.82 2.74
CA GLY A 73 6.53 6.82 1.46
C GLY A 73 6.70 8.24 0.90
N ILE A 74 5.63 9.03 0.92
CA ILE A 74 5.62 10.41 0.45
C ILE A 74 6.48 11.28 1.37
N GLU A 75 6.30 11.20 2.68
CA GLU A 75 7.05 11.99 3.66
C GLU A 75 8.57 11.78 3.49
N ARG A 76 9.03 10.52 3.49
CA ARG A 76 10.44 10.19 3.31
C ARG A 76 10.96 10.58 1.92
N GLY A 77 10.13 10.46 0.90
CA GLY A 77 10.50 10.83 -0.47
C GLY A 77 10.72 12.34 -0.61
N ILE A 78 9.81 13.14 -0.05
CA ILE A 78 9.88 14.61 -0.06
C ILE A 78 11.06 15.08 0.78
N GLU A 79 11.23 14.56 2.00
CA GLU A 79 12.33 14.94 2.90
C GLU A 79 13.68 14.72 2.23
N ARG A 80 13.92 13.52 1.68
CA ARG A 80 15.17 13.21 0.98
C ARG A 80 15.35 14.05 -0.29
N GLY A 81 14.28 14.30 -1.03
CA GLY A 81 14.33 15.11 -2.24
C GLY A 81 14.71 16.56 -1.94
N ILE A 82 14.14 17.14 -0.88
CA ILE A 82 14.46 18.50 -0.43
C ILE A 82 15.91 18.58 0.06
N GLU A 83 16.35 17.65 0.91
CA GLU A 83 17.72 17.62 1.44
C GLU A 83 18.76 17.54 0.29
N GLN A 84 18.56 16.62 -0.65
CA GLN A 84 19.44 16.50 -1.83
C GLN A 84 19.38 17.74 -2.72
N GLY A 85 18.21 18.34 -2.91
CA GLY A 85 18.05 19.57 -3.70
C GLY A 85 18.79 20.75 -3.07
N ILE A 86 18.67 20.92 -1.75
CA ILE A 86 19.37 21.98 -0.99
C ILE A 86 20.88 21.78 -1.07
N GLU A 87 21.38 20.57 -0.82
CA GLU A 87 22.80 20.27 -0.92
C GLU A 87 23.35 20.59 -2.32
N ARG A 88 22.66 20.13 -3.37
CA ARG A 88 23.04 20.44 -4.75
C ARG A 88 23.06 21.93 -5.02
N GLY A 89 22.04 22.66 -4.57
CA GLY A 89 21.97 24.11 -4.71
C GLY A 89 23.14 24.82 -4.06
N HIS A 90 23.54 24.40 -2.85
CA HIS A 90 24.71 24.94 -2.17
C HIS A 90 26.02 24.66 -2.92
N LEU A 91 26.21 23.43 -3.41
CA LEU A 91 27.40 23.08 -4.19
C LEU A 91 27.48 23.88 -5.49
N CYS A 92 26.39 23.95 -6.26
CA CYS A 92 26.35 24.71 -7.50
C CYS A 92 26.65 26.20 -7.23
N GLY A 93 26.05 26.79 -6.20
CA GLY A 93 26.32 28.17 -5.81
C GLY A 93 27.79 28.41 -5.42
N ARG A 94 28.41 27.51 -4.65
CA ARG A 94 29.83 27.59 -4.30
C ARG A 94 30.73 27.46 -5.53
N ILE A 95 30.41 26.54 -6.44
CA ILE A 95 31.14 26.36 -7.71
C ILE A 95 31.05 27.62 -8.57
N SER A 96 29.86 28.20 -8.75
CA SER A 96 29.69 29.44 -9.52
C SER A 96 30.53 30.59 -8.96
N VAL A 97 30.55 30.77 -7.63
CA VAL A 97 31.41 31.78 -6.98
C VAL A 97 32.89 31.50 -7.23
N LEU A 98 33.33 30.24 -7.13
CA LEU A 98 34.73 29.88 -7.39
C LEU A 98 35.11 30.13 -8.86
N GLN A 99 34.23 29.80 -9.81
CA GLN A 99 34.44 30.06 -11.23
C GLN A 99 34.60 31.57 -11.48
N GLN A 100 33.73 32.40 -10.90
CA GLN A 100 33.83 33.86 -10.97
C GLN A 100 35.15 34.39 -10.42
N LEU A 101 35.57 33.92 -9.25
CA LEU A 101 36.83 34.35 -8.62
C LEU A 101 38.07 33.96 -9.42
N LEU A 102 38.02 32.82 -10.11
CA LEU A 102 39.10 32.32 -10.98
C LEU A 102 39.07 32.92 -12.40
N GLY A 103 38.02 33.69 -12.74
CA GLY A 103 37.81 34.21 -14.09
C GLY A 103 37.45 33.13 -15.12
N LEU A 104 36.89 32.01 -14.67
CA LEU A 104 36.42 30.91 -15.51
C LEU A 104 34.99 31.16 -16.00
N PRO A 105 34.57 30.60 -17.15
CA PRO A 105 33.18 30.65 -17.57
C PRO A 105 32.28 29.95 -16.54
N GLU A 106 31.16 30.59 -16.22
CA GLU A 106 30.16 30.03 -15.30
C GLU A 106 29.44 28.85 -15.93
N SER A 107 29.29 27.77 -15.16
CA SER A 107 28.50 26.62 -15.58
C SER A 107 26.99 26.94 -15.58
N THR A 108 26.26 26.41 -16.57
CA THR A 108 24.81 26.56 -16.64
C THR A 108 24.07 25.57 -15.75
N VAL A 109 22.78 25.81 -15.53
CA VAL A 109 21.91 24.91 -14.76
C VAL A 109 21.83 23.54 -15.42
N GLU A 110 21.78 23.48 -16.75
CA GLU A 110 21.77 22.24 -17.52
C GLU A 110 23.04 21.43 -17.28
N GLN A 111 24.22 22.09 -17.33
CA GLN A 111 25.50 21.43 -17.07
C GLN A 111 25.58 20.89 -15.63
N PHE A 112 25.07 21.63 -14.65
CA PHE A 112 24.99 21.12 -13.27
C PHE A 112 24.01 19.95 -13.14
N SER A 113 22.92 19.95 -13.89
CA SER A 113 21.91 18.88 -13.86
C SER A 113 22.46 17.53 -14.37
N GLU A 114 23.43 17.56 -15.28
CA GLU A 114 24.12 16.37 -15.80
C GLU A 114 25.12 15.77 -14.80
N LEU A 115 25.48 16.50 -13.74
CA LEU A 115 26.46 16.07 -12.74
C LEU A 115 25.77 15.49 -11.50
N THR A 116 26.33 14.40 -10.99
CA THR A 116 25.98 13.84 -9.67
C THR A 116 26.50 14.72 -8.54
N VAL A 117 25.96 14.54 -7.32
CA VAL A 117 26.44 15.25 -6.12
C VAL A 117 27.93 15.00 -5.87
N LEU A 118 28.40 13.77 -6.11
CA LEU A 118 29.81 13.41 -5.96
C LEU A 118 30.69 14.21 -6.92
N GLN A 119 30.30 14.28 -8.20
CA GLN A 119 31.04 15.05 -9.22
C GLN A 119 31.03 16.55 -8.93
N LEU A 120 29.93 17.10 -8.40
CA LEU A 120 29.88 18.49 -7.95
C LEU A 120 30.87 18.75 -6.81
N ARG A 121 30.95 17.85 -5.81
CA ARG A 121 31.92 17.97 -4.71
C ARG A 121 33.37 17.89 -5.20
N GLU A 122 33.66 16.99 -6.14
CA GLU A 122 34.99 16.87 -6.75
C GLU A 122 35.39 18.13 -7.54
N LEU A 123 34.44 18.68 -8.31
CA LEU A 123 34.63 19.92 -9.05
C LEU A 123 34.90 21.09 -8.10
N GLU A 124 34.07 21.25 -7.07
CA GLU A 124 34.28 22.25 -6.02
C GLU A 124 35.68 22.15 -5.40
N CYS A 125 36.11 20.95 -5.01
CA CYS A 125 37.42 20.72 -4.40
C CYS A 125 38.57 21.16 -5.33
N THR A 126 38.43 20.84 -6.62
CA THR A 126 39.42 21.20 -7.64
C THR A 126 39.52 22.72 -7.80
N LEU A 127 38.38 23.41 -7.91
CA LEU A 127 38.33 24.88 -8.03
C LEU A 127 38.85 25.57 -6.75
N GLN A 128 38.54 25.02 -5.58
CA GLN A 128 39.09 25.53 -4.31
C GLN A 128 40.61 25.42 -4.26
N GLN A 129 41.18 24.31 -4.73
CA GLN A 129 42.62 24.13 -4.77
C GLN A 129 43.28 25.10 -5.76
N GLN A 130 42.72 25.25 -6.96
CA GLN A 130 43.21 26.21 -7.95
C GLN A 130 43.24 27.65 -7.42
N LEU A 131 42.19 28.06 -6.68
CA LEU A 131 42.13 29.40 -6.11
C LEU A 131 43.20 29.59 -5.03
N ARG A 132 43.46 28.58 -4.20
CA ARG A 132 44.56 28.63 -3.22
C ARG A 132 45.92 28.76 -3.89
N ASP A 133 46.15 28.01 -4.95
CA ASP A 133 47.43 28.01 -5.66
C ASP A 133 47.69 29.37 -6.35
N GLN A 134 46.64 30.03 -6.87
CA GLN A 134 46.72 31.40 -7.41
C GLN A 134 47.04 32.44 -6.34
N GLN A 135 46.50 32.29 -5.13
CA GLN A 135 46.72 33.24 -4.03
C GLN A 135 48.08 33.05 -3.33
N ALA A 136 48.74 31.91 -3.55
CA ALA A 136 50.05 31.58 -2.99
C ALA A 136 51.23 31.99 -3.90
N SER A 137 50.96 32.50 -5.10
CA SER A 137 51.95 33.00 -6.08
C SER A 137 51.98 34.52 -6.12
#